data_AF-A0A519HAC5-F1
#
_entry.id   AF-A0A519HAC5-F1
#
_cell.length_a   1.000
_cell.length_b   1.000
_cell.length_c   1.000
_cell.angle_alpha   90.00
_cell.angle_beta   90.00
_cell.angle_gamma   90.00
#
_symmetry.space_group_name_H-M   'P 1'
#
loop_
_entity.id
_entity.type
_entity.pdbx_description
1 polymer ?
#
loop_
_entity_poly.entity_id
_entity_poly.type
_entity_poly.pdbx_seq_one_letter_code
_entity_poly.pdbx_strand_id
1 'polypeptide(L)'
;MATRFVPFETGTATDQNLKDAVFVRGKLNEAVQAVGVRDTEIERLSKVNATLEGERATLVAERDREVQSLKKEIATQAGRVQELSDKLVQLQMAVPKIGVQDLVSQFKGNIDRINDEVITRKTSGMLVDSVEVEVRGGIDVSDGLHITQLPASALGVASVSVLKFNLKPTSQLKIVEDDEGAVR
;
A
#
# COMPACT_ATOMS: atom_id res chain seq x y z
N MET A 1 -11.84 34.68 -41.37
CA MET A 1 -11.52 35.99 -41.98
C MET A 1 -11.57 37.02 -40.86
N ALA A 2 -10.54 37.86 -40.72
CA ALA A 2 -10.58 38.97 -39.78
C ALA A 2 -11.53 40.05 -40.32
N THR A 3 -12.57 40.39 -39.55
CA THR A 3 -13.54 41.42 -39.91
C THR A 3 -12.85 42.77 -39.79
N ARG A 4 -12.51 43.40 -40.92
CA ARG A 4 -11.88 44.73 -40.92
C ARG A 4 -12.95 45.77 -40.66
N PHE A 5 -12.98 46.31 -39.45
CA PHE A 5 -13.83 47.46 -39.14
C PHE A 5 -13.42 48.65 -40.01
N VAL A 6 -14.37 49.19 -40.75
CA VAL A 6 -14.17 50.47 -41.45
C VAL A 6 -14.31 51.56 -40.38
N PRO A 7 -13.27 52.37 -40.14
CA PRO A 7 -13.40 53.53 -39.25
C PRO A 7 -14.43 54.48 -39.82
N PHE A 8 -15.41 54.89 -39.01
CA PHE A 8 -16.24 56.04 -39.36
C PHE A 8 -15.43 57.29 -39.03
N GLU A 9 -14.78 57.87 -40.03
CA GLU A 9 -14.04 59.12 -39.88
C GLU A 9 -14.93 60.31 -40.24
N THR A 10 -15.19 61.16 -39.25
CA THR A 10 -15.88 62.45 -39.43
C THR A 10 -14.97 63.53 -40.00
N GLY A 11 -13.72 63.19 -40.33
CA GLY A 11 -12.67 64.13 -40.74
C GLY A 11 -13.18 65.20 -41.72
N THR A 12 -13.04 66.46 -41.31
CA THR A 12 -13.45 67.69 -42.04
C THR A 12 -14.97 67.90 -42.26
N ALA A 13 -15.81 67.45 -41.34
CA ALA A 13 -17.17 68.00 -41.24
C ALA A 13 -17.09 69.50 -40.87
N THR A 14 -17.41 70.38 -41.82
CA THR A 14 -17.56 71.82 -41.62
C THR A 14 -19.02 72.22 -41.80
N ASP A 15 -19.45 73.34 -41.21
CA ASP A 15 -20.83 73.83 -41.36
C ASP A 15 -21.25 74.02 -42.82
N GLN A 16 -20.31 74.28 -43.72
CA GLN A 16 -20.56 74.41 -45.15
C GLN A 16 -20.81 73.04 -45.80
N ASN A 17 -20.01 72.03 -45.46
CA ASN A 17 -20.17 70.67 -45.99
C ASN A 17 -21.42 69.98 -45.45
N LEU A 18 -21.86 70.32 -44.23
CA LEU A 18 -23.10 69.80 -43.65
C LEU A 18 -24.37 70.34 -44.33
N LYS A 19 -24.27 71.45 -45.08
CA LYS A 19 -25.36 71.96 -45.93
C LYS A 19 -25.42 71.27 -47.29
N ASP A 20 -24.37 70.56 -47.69
CA ASP A 20 -24.35 69.76 -48.91
C ASP A 20 -25.01 68.40 -48.68
N ALA A 21 -26.18 68.20 -49.26
CA ALA A 21 -26.96 66.97 -49.15
C ALA A 21 -26.20 65.74 -49.70
N VAL A 22 -25.32 65.90 -50.69
CA VAL A 22 -24.54 64.80 -51.26
C VAL A 22 -23.49 64.33 -50.26
N PHE A 23 -22.79 65.26 -49.62
CA PHE A 23 -21.80 64.98 -48.57
C PHE A 23 -22.45 64.25 -47.38
N VAL A 24 -23.57 64.79 -46.87
CA VAL A 24 -24.29 64.18 -45.72
C VAL A 24 -24.78 62.77 -46.06
N ARG A 25 -25.35 62.56 -47.26
CA ARG A 25 -25.78 61.23 -47.71
C ARG A 25 -24.60 60.25 -47.82
N GLY A 26 -23.45 60.71 -48.31
CA GLY A 26 -22.22 59.91 -48.37
C GLY A 26 -21.78 59.43 -46.98
N LYS A 27 -21.72 60.35 -46.00
CA LYS A 27 -21.35 60.03 -44.62
C LYS A 27 -22.36 59.15 -43.91
N LEU A 28 -23.66 59.34 -44.17
CA LEU A 28 -24.70 58.45 -43.66
C LEU A 28 -24.51 57.02 -44.20
N ASN A 29 -24.23 56.87 -45.49
CA ASN A 29 -24.00 55.56 -46.10
C ASN A 29 -22.75 54.86 -45.51
N GLU A 30 -21.66 55.60 -45.28
CA GLU A 30 -20.47 55.09 -44.60
C GLU A 30 -20.79 54.60 -43.18
N ALA A 31 -21.56 55.37 -42.41
CA ALA A 31 -21.99 55.00 -41.07
C ALA A 31 -22.87 53.73 -41.08
N VAL A 32 -23.82 53.64 -42.00
CA VAL A 32 -24.70 52.46 -42.15
C VAL A 32 -23.90 51.21 -42.50
N GLN A 33 -22.91 51.32 -43.40
CA GLN A 33 -22.01 50.21 -43.74
C GLN A 33 -21.17 49.77 -42.53
N ALA A 34 -20.62 50.72 -41.77
CA ALA A 34 -19.83 50.41 -40.58
C ALA A 34 -20.68 49.73 -39.50
N VAL A 35 -21.95 50.12 -39.33
CA VAL A 35 -22.90 49.45 -38.43
C VAL A 35 -23.17 48.02 -38.89
N GLY A 36 -23.48 47.80 -40.18
CA GLY A 36 -23.75 46.45 -40.69
C GLY A 36 -22.57 45.47 -40.50
N VAL A 37 -21.34 45.95 -40.66
CA VAL A 37 -20.13 45.15 -40.37
C VAL A 37 -20.03 44.80 -38.88
N ARG A 38 -20.37 45.74 -37.99
CA ARG A 38 -20.38 45.50 -36.53
C ARG A 38 -21.48 44.54 -36.13
N ASP A 39 -22.69 44.66 -36.69
CA ASP A 39 -23.81 43.75 -36.40
C ASP A 39 -23.45 42.31 -36.80
N THR A 40 -22.83 42.13 -37.97
CA THR A 40 -22.35 40.82 -38.42
C THR A 40 -21.31 40.24 -37.45
N GLU A 41 -20.40 41.07 -36.95
CA GLU A 41 -19.40 40.64 -35.97
C GLU A 41 -20.02 40.32 -34.60
N ILE A 42 -21.03 41.08 -34.16
CA ILE A 42 -21.80 40.80 -32.94
C ILE A 42 -22.49 39.44 -33.05
N GLU A 43 -23.13 39.15 -34.17
CA GLU A 43 -23.75 37.84 -34.41
C GLU A 43 -22.70 36.71 -34.39
N ARG A 44 -21.54 36.94 -35.00
CA ARG A 44 -20.43 35.97 -35.01
C ARG A 44 -19.92 35.71 -33.60
N LEU A 45 -19.66 36.76 -32.82
CA LEU A 45 -19.20 36.66 -31.44
C LEU A 45 -20.26 35.98 -30.55
N SER A 46 -21.54 36.27 -30.76
CA SER A 46 -22.64 35.62 -30.04
C SER A 46 -22.67 34.12 -30.28
N LYS A 47 -22.48 33.68 -31.54
CA LYS A 47 -22.39 32.26 -31.89
C LYS A 47 -21.17 31.58 -31.24
N VAL A 48 -20.01 32.22 -31.30
CA VAL A 48 -18.79 31.71 -30.65
C VAL A 48 -18.98 31.58 -29.14
N ASN A 49 -19.60 32.58 -28.51
CA ASN A 49 -19.85 32.53 -27.07
C ASN A 49 -20.80 31.40 -26.70
N ALA A 50 -21.88 31.19 -27.46
CA ALA A 50 -22.79 30.06 -27.26
C ALA A 50 -22.09 28.69 -27.41
N THR A 51 -21.17 28.55 -28.37
CA THR A 51 -20.35 27.34 -28.52
C THR A 51 -19.45 27.13 -27.30
N LEU A 52 -18.73 28.16 -26.85
CA LEU A 52 -17.85 28.07 -25.69
C LEU A 52 -18.61 27.76 -24.39
N GLU A 53 -19.80 28.31 -24.23
CA GLU A 53 -20.68 27.99 -23.09
C GLU A 53 -21.11 26.52 -23.10
N GLY A 54 -21.45 25.98 -24.28
CA GLY A 54 -21.80 24.56 -24.45
C GLY A 54 -20.62 23.61 -24.19
N GLU A 55 -19.44 23.95 -24.71
CA GLU A 55 -18.20 23.20 -24.45
C GLU A 55 -17.84 23.21 -22.96
N ARG A 56 -17.94 24.39 -22.32
CA ARG A 56 -17.70 24.53 -20.88
C ARG A 56 -18.68 23.69 -20.06
N ALA A 57 -19.97 23.71 -20.40
CA ALA A 57 -20.98 22.91 -19.70
C ALA A 57 -20.70 21.41 -19.83
N THR A 58 -20.28 20.96 -21.01
CA THR A 58 -19.90 19.56 -21.27
C THR A 58 -18.70 19.15 -20.43
N LEU A 59 -17.63 19.97 -20.44
CA LEU A 59 -16.42 19.69 -19.68
C LEU A 59 -16.68 19.63 -18.16
N VAL A 60 -17.50 20.55 -17.64
CA VAL A 60 -17.90 20.53 -16.22
C VAL A 60 -18.65 19.25 -15.89
N ALA A 61 -19.62 18.83 -16.70
CA ALA A 61 -20.37 17.60 -16.48
C ALA A 61 -19.48 16.35 -16.51
N GLU A 62 -18.47 16.30 -17.39
CA GLU A 62 -17.49 15.22 -17.42
C GLU A 62 -16.63 15.18 -16.15
N ARG A 63 -16.12 16.34 -15.72
CA ARG A 63 -15.30 16.44 -14.50
C ARG A 63 -16.09 16.09 -13.25
N ASP A 64 -17.36 16.48 -13.17
CA ASP A 64 -18.23 16.10 -12.06
C ASP A 64 -18.42 14.57 -12.00
N ARG A 65 -18.60 13.90 -13.14
CA ARG A 65 -18.68 12.43 -13.17
C ARG A 65 -17.38 11.78 -12.71
N GLU A 66 -16.24 12.29 -13.17
CA GLU A 66 -14.92 11.79 -12.76
C GLU A 66 -14.71 11.94 -11.23
N VAL A 67 -15.04 13.11 -10.67
CA VAL A 67 -14.97 13.37 -9.23
C VAL A 67 -15.88 12.42 -8.44
N GLN A 68 -17.09 12.14 -8.93
CA GLN A 68 -18.00 11.19 -8.27
C GLN A 68 -17.45 9.75 -8.32
N SER A 69 -16.84 9.34 -9.43
CA SER A 69 -16.18 8.04 -9.55
C SER A 69 -15.05 7.90 -8.55
N LEU A 70 -14.15 8.90 -8.50
CA LEU A 70 -13.02 8.92 -7.57
C LEU A 70 -13.47 8.89 -6.11
N LYS A 71 -14.53 9.63 -5.75
CA LYS A 71 -15.10 9.58 -4.39
C LYS A 71 -15.58 8.17 -4.02
N LYS A 72 -16.20 7.45 -4.95
CA LYS A 72 -16.66 6.07 -4.74
C LYS A 72 -15.48 5.10 -4.58
N GLU A 73 -14.43 5.26 -5.38
CA GLU A 73 -13.21 4.46 -5.27
C GLU A 73 -12.51 4.69 -3.93
N ILE A 74 -12.39 5.94 -3.47
CA ILE A 74 -11.84 6.28 -2.16
C ILE A 74 -12.64 5.61 -1.04
N ALA A 75 -13.97 5.69 -1.08
CA ALA A 75 -14.82 5.03 -0.08
C ALA A 75 -14.62 3.51 -0.06
N THR A 76 -14.45 2.90 -1.24
CA THR A 76 -14.19 1.46 -1.37
C THR A 76 -12.83 1.09 -0.79
N GLN A 77 -11.79 1.87 -1.08
CA GLN A 77 -10.45 1.66 -0.52
C GLN A 77 -10.42 1.86 1.00
N ALA A 78 -11.10 2.88 1.52
CA ALA A 78 -11.22 3.09 2.96
C ALA A 78 -11.88 1.87 3.66
N GLY A 79 -12.92 1.30 3.06
CA GLY A 79 -13.53 0.06 3.56
C GLY A 79 -12.56 -1.13 3.58
N ARG A 80 -11.76 -1.30 2.52
CA ARG A 80 -10.73 -2.36 2.46
C ARG A 80 -9.63 -2.16 3.51
N VAL A 81 -9.21 -0.92 3.74
CA VAL A 81 -8.21 -0.59 4.78
C VAL A 81 -8.75 -0.96 6.16
N GLN A 82 -10.01 -0.65 6.44
CA GLN A 82 -10.64 -1.03 7.71
C GLN A 82 -10.70 -2.56 7.86
N GLU A 83 -11.13 -3.29 6.83
CA GLU A 83 -11.20 -4.75 6.86
C GLU A 83 -9.82 -5.39 7.08
N LEU A 84 -8.77 -4.88 6.43
CA LEU A 84 -7.40 -5.34 6.63
C LEU A 84 -6.88 -5.03 8.04
N SER A 85 -7.21 -3.84 8.57
CA SER A 85 -6.87 -3.47 9.95
C SER A 85 -7.53 -4.43 10.94
N ASP A 86 -8.81 -4.74 10.76
CA ASP A 86 -9.54 -5.67 11.63
C ASP A 86 -8.93 -7.09 11.55
N LYS A 87 -8.57 -7.55 10.36
CA LYS A 87 -7.86 -8.83 10.15
C LYS A 87 -6.50 -8.86 10.85
N LEU A 88 -5.74 -7.76 10.79
CA LEU A 88 -4.44 -7.66 11.45
C LEU A 88 -4.58 -7.77 12.97
N VAL A 89 -5.58 -7.10 13.55
CA VAL A 89 -5.89 -7.20 14.99
C VAL A 89 -6.29 -8.63 15.36
N GLN A 90 -7.14 -9.28 14.56
CA GLN A 90 -7.53 -10.67 14.79
C GLN A 90 -6.32 -11.62 14.76
N LEU A 91 -5.40 -11.45 13.81
CA LEU A 91 -4.17 -12.24 13.74
C LEU A 91 -3.26 -11.99 14.93
N GLN A 92 -3.09 -10.74 15.37
CA GLN A 92 -2.32 -10.41 16.58
C GLN A 92 -2.90 -11.08 17.84
N MET A 93 -4.23 -11.26 17.91
CA MET A 93 -4.88 -11.93 19.03
C MET A 93 -4.86 -13.46 18.90
N ALA A 94 -4.86 -14.00 17.67
CA ALA A 94 -4.98 -15.42 17.41
C ALA A 94 -3.65 -16.19 17.51
N VAL A 95 -2.49 -15.52 17.42
CA VAL A 95 -1.19 -16.17 17.62
C VAL A 95 -1.04 -16.50 19.12
N PRO A 96 -1.03 -17.79 19.52
CA PRO A 96 -0.79 -18.16 20.91
C PRO A 96 0.61 -17.68 21.27
N LYS A 97 0.71 -16.74 22.21
CA LYS A 97 1.97 -16.34 22.82
C LYS A 97 2.44 -17.45 23.77
N ILE A 98 2.64 -18.68 23.29
CA ILE A 98 3.53 -19.59 24.01
C ILE A 98 4.92 -19.02 23.74
N GLY A 99 5.42 -18.23 24.67
CA GLY A 99 6.78 -17.75 24.58
C GLY A 99 7.70 -18.96 24.54
N VAL A 100 8.81 -18.87 23.80
CA VAL A 100 9.85 -19.92 23.82
C VAL A 100 10.25 -20.25 25.27
N GLN A 101 10.19 -19.29 26.18
CA GLN A 101 10.40 -19.47 27.62
C GLN A 101 9.38 -20.41 28.29
N ASP A 102 8.09 -20.33 27.94
CA ASP A 102 7.06 -21.21 28.50
C ASP A 102 7.25 -22.64 28.00
N LEU A 103 7.58 -22.80 26.72
CA LEU A 103 7.89 -24.10 26.11
C LEU A 103 9.11 -24.75 26.79
N VAL A 104 10.19 -23.98 26.96
CA VAL A 104 11.43 -24.42 27.63
C VAL A 104 11.15 -24.80 29.09
N SER A 105 10.30 -24.04 29.78
CA SER A 105 9.96 -24.29 31.19
C SER A 105 9.16 -25.58 31.39
N GLN A 106 8.19 -25.85 30.50
CA GLN A 106 7.45 -27.13 30.49
C GLN A 106 8.37 -28.31 30.16
N PHE A 107 9.29 -28.13 29.21
CA PHE A 107 10.23 -29.18 28.82
C PHE A 107 11.21 -29.53 29.95
N LYS A 108 11.75 -28.51 30.63
CA LYS A 108 12.61 -28.69 31.80
C LYS A 108 11.91 -29.46 32.92
N GLY A 109 10.68 -29.06 33.27
CA GLY A 109 9.91 -29.75 34.32
C GLY A 109 9.59 -31.21 33.99
N ASN A 110 9.42 -31.55 32.70
CA ASN A 110 9.24 -32.95 32.28
C ASN A 110 10.54 -33.76 32.35
N ILE A 111 11.68 -33.15 31.99
CA ILE A 111 13.01 -33.80 32.13
C ILE A 111 13.33 -34.06 33.60
N ASP A 112 13.11 -33.08 34.47
CA ASP A 112 13.35 -33.24 35.91
C ASP A 112 12.52 -34.40 36.47
N ARG A 113 11.24 -34.51 36.08
CA ARG A 113 10.37 -35.64 36.46
C ARG A 113 10.87 -37.00 35.95
N ILE A 114 11.35 -37.06 34.71
CA ILE A 114 11.90 -38.30 34.12
C ILE A 114 13.19 -38.71 34.84
N ASN A 115 14.09 -37.76 35.10
CA ASN A 115 15.32 -38.01 35.85
C ASN A 115 15.01 -38.49 37.27
N ASP A 116 14.05 -37.86 37.95
CA ASP A 116 13.58 -38.29 39.27
C ASP A 116 13.02 -39.72 39.23
N GLU A 117 12.20 -40.07 38.24
CA GLU A 117 11.68 -41.44 38.10
C GLU A 117 12.78 -42.49 37.89
N VAL A 118 13.79 -42.18 37.05
CA VAL A 118 14.93 -43.07 36.80
C VAL A 118 15.77 -43.28 38.08
N ILE A 119 16.03 -42.20 38.83
CA ILE A 119 16.77 -42.24 40.10
C ILE A 119 15.98 -43.03 41.15
N THR A 120 14.68 -42.74 41.29
CA THR A 120 13.82 -43.32 42.33
C THR A 120 13.59 -44.82 42.10
N ARG A 121 13.51 -45.27 40.84
CA ARG A 121 13.32 -46.68 40.49
C ARG A 121 14.62 -47.49 40.49
N LYS A 122 15.79 -46.89 40.78
CA LYS A 122 17.13 -47.53 40.75
C LYS A 122 17.36 -48.38 39.50
N THR A 123 16.80 -47.95 38.37
CA THR A 123 16.86 -48.70 37.12
C THR A 123 18.15 -48.32 36.40
N SER A 124 18.89 -49.30 35.88
CA SER A 124 20.09 -49.02 35.08
C SER A 124 19.69 -48.24 33.83
N GLY A 125 20.28 -47.07 33.61
CA GLY A 125 19.88 -46.16 32.52
C GLY A 125 20.77 -44.93 32.36
N MET A 126 20.41 -44.06 31.42
CA MET A 126 21.07 -42.76 31.24
C MET A 126 20.18 -41.63 31.76
N LEU A 127 20.77 -40.71 32.54
CA LEU A 127 20.14 -39.46 32.96
C LEU A 127 20.39 -38.39 31.91
N VAL A 128 19.47 -37.45 31.77
CA VAL A 128 19.68 -36.25 30.98
C VAL A 128 20.48 -35.26 31.84
N ASP A 129 21.69 -34.93 31.40
CA ASP A 129 22.59 -34.00 32.10
C ASP A 129 22.35 -32.55 31.66
N SER A 130 22.23 -32.33 30.35
CA SER A 130 21.82 -31.03 29.81
C SER A 130 21.06 -31.20 28.49
N VAL A 131 20.23 -30.21 28.18
CA VAL A 131 19.55 -30.11 26.89
C VAL A 131 19.89 -28.78 26.26
N GLU A 132 20.48 -28.83 25.08
CA GLU A 132 20.70 -27.67 24.23
C GLU A 132 19.51 -27.57 23.27
N VAL A 133 18.81 -26.43 23.32
CA VAL A 133 17.69 -26.13 22.44
C VAL A 133 18.11 -25.04 21.48
N GLU A 134 18.23 -25.38 20.21
CA GLU A 134 18.48 -24.43 19.14
C GLU A 134 17.17 -24.13 18.42
N VAL A 135 16.52 -23.02 18.79
CA VAL A 135 15.30 -22.55 18.13
C VAL A 135 15.70 -21.72 16.91
N ARG A 136 15.67 -22.36 15.73
CA ARG A 136 15.86 -21.65 14.46
C ARG A 136 14.51 -21.15 13.97
N GLY A 137 14.26 -19.85 14.16
CA GLY A 137 13.16 -19.14 13.53
C GLY A 137 13.61 -18.57 12.19
N GLY A 138 12.75 -18.64 11.17
CA GLY A 138 12.96 -17.90 9.92
C GLY A 138 12.38 -16.50 10.03
N ILE A 139 12.84 -15.59 9.17
CA ILE A 139 12.16 -14.32 8.93
C ILE A 139 11.24 -14.56 7.75
N ASP A 140 9.93 -14.49 7.96
CA ASP A 140 8.97 -14.49 6.86
C ASP A 140 9.01 -13.10 6.21
N VAL A 141 9.48 -13.03 4.95
CA VAL A 141 9.63 -11.76 4.21
C VAL A 141 8.49 -11.53 3.23
N SER A 142 7.43 -12.35 3.29
CA SER A 142 6.29 -12.26 2.37
C SER A 142 5.47 -10.97 2.58
N ASP A 143 5.50 -10.39 3.79
CA ASP A 143 4.67 -9.23 4.16
C ASP A 143 5.34 -8.26 5.17
N GLY A 144 6.68 -8.19 5.17
CA GLY A 144 7.47 -7.33 6.07
C GLY A 144 8.29 -8.08 7.12
N LEU A 145 9.21 -7.38 7.80
CA LEU A 145 10.26 -8.00 8.63
C LEU A 145 9.70 -8.41 10.01
N HIS A 146 9.17 -9.64 10.10
CA HIS A 146 8.68 -10.23 11.35
C HIS A 146 9.51 -11.46 11.72
N ILE A 147 9.93 -11.55 13.00
CA ILE A 147 10.53 -12.76 13.56
C ILE A 147 9.38 -13.69 13.96
N THR A 148 9.06 -14.67 13.13
CA THR A 148 8.01 -15.67 13.37
C THR A 148 8.59 -17.08 13.29
N GLN A 149 8.11 -17.99 14.14
CA GLN A 149 8.49 -19.39 14.02
C GLN A 149 7.79 -19.98 12.79
N LEU A 150 8.54 -20.17 11.71
CA LEU A 150 8.00 -20.74 10.46
C LEU A 150 7.52 -22.19 10.68
N PRO A 151 6.44 -22.61 10.00
CA PRO A 151 6.00 -24.00 10.02
C PRO A 151 7.06 -24.93 9.40
N ALA A 152 7.10 -26.20 9.83
CA ALA A 152 8.12 -27.17 9.41
C ALA A 152 8.22 -27.36 7.88
N SER A 153 7.14 -27.12 7.13
CA SER A 153 7.10 -27.17 5.68
C SER A 153 7.79 -25.98 4.98
N ALA A 154 7.95 -24.86 5.68
CA ALA A 154 8.62 -23.64 5.19
C ALA A 154 10.07 -23.54 5.66
N LEU A 155 10.52 -24.48 6.49
CA LEU A 155 11.91 -24.60 6.94
C LEU A 155 12.65 -25.52 5.97
N GLY A 156 13.69 -25.02 5.29
CA GLY A 156 14.60 -25.87 4.52
C GLY A 156 15.26 -26.92 5.44
N VAL A 157 15.83 -28.00 4.89
CA VAL A 157 16.44 -29.11 5.67
C VAL A 157 17.49 -28.63 6.70
N ALA A 158 18.09 -27.45 6.50
CA ALA A 158 19.03 -26.79 7.41
C ALA A 158 18.39 -25.80 8.43
N SER A 159 17.07 -25.70 8.46
CA SER A 159 16.30 -24.69 9.23
C SER A 159 15.42 -25.31 10.32
N VAL A 160 15.48 -26.62 10.53
CA VAL A 160 14.72 -27.32 11.57
C VAL A 160 15.31 -26.97 12.94
N SER A 161 14.47 -26.64 13.93
CA SER A 161 14.92 -26.45 15.32
C SER A 161 15.47 -27.77 15.86
N VAL A 162 16.64 -27.74 16.49
CA VAL A 162 17.36 -28.94 16.95
C VAL A 162 17.28 -29.03 18.48
N LEU A 163 16.90 -30.19 18.99
CA LEU A 163 17.08 -30.55 20.40
C LEU A 163 18.24 -31.53 20.51
N LYS A 164 19.25 -31.15 21.30
CA LYS A 164 20.39 -32.01 21.59
C LYS A 164 20.39 -32.37 23.06
N PHE A 165 20.32 -33.67 23.34
CA PHE A 165 20.33 -34.22 24.70
C PHE A 165 21.73 -34.71 25.02
N ASN A 166 22.34 -34.16 26.08
CA ASN A 166 23.56 -34.69 26.64
C ASN A 166 23.19 -35.63 27.78
N LEU A 167 23.65 -36.88 27.69
CA LEU A 167 23.25 -37.96 28.58
C LEU A 167 24.45 -38.40 29.43
N LYS A 168 24.21 -38.72 30.71
CA LYS A 168 25.20 -39.31 31.61
C LYS A 168 24.73 -40.65 32.16
N PRO A 169 25.63 -41.64 32.34
CA PRO A 169 25.29 -42.90 32.98
C PRO A 169 24.81 -42.69 34.42
N THR A 170 23.82 -43.47 34.85
CA THR A 170 23.37 -43.52 36.27
C THR A 170 24.41 -44.14 37.22
N SER A 171 25.41 -44.84 36.71
CA SER A 171 26.44 -45.54 37.49
C SER A 171 27.84 -45.33 36.90
N GLN A 172 28.83 -45.07 37.75
CA GLN A 172 30.24 -45.08 37.36
C GLN A 172 30.64 -46.51 37.04
N LEU A 173 30.82 -46.84 35.75
CA LEU A 173 31.41 -48.10 35.33
C LEU A 173 32.85 -48.16 35.87
N LYS A 174 33.06 -48.93 36.94
CA LYS A 174 34.39 -49.36 37.37
C LYS A 174 34.86 -50.38 36.34
N ILE A 175 35.76 -49.99 35.44
CA ILE A 175 36.44 -50.93 34.55
C ILE A 175 37.34 -51.79 35.45
N VAL A 176 37.05 -53.09 35.53
CA VAL A 176 37.96 -54.07 36.13
C VAL A 176 38.81 -54.58 34.97
N GLU A 177 40.09 -54.26 34.98
CA GLU A 177 41.07 -54.91 34.10
C GLU A 177 41.32 -56.32 34.65
N ASP A 178 40.79 -57.34 33.98
CA ASP A 178 41.11 -58.74 34.27
C ASP A 178 42.50 -59.06 33.70
N ASP A 179 43.47 -59.19 34.58
CA ASP A 179 44.82 -59.70 34.32
C ASP A 179 44.81 -61.23 34.44
N GLU A 180 44.63 -61.94 33.32
CA GLU A 180 44.99 -63.36 33.23
C GLU A 180 45.73 -63.65 31.92
N GLY A 181 47.04 -63.40 31.98
CA GLY A 181 48.02 -63.91 31.03
C GLY A 181 49.25 -64.46 31.77
N ALA A 182 49.13 -65.60 32.43
CA ALA A 182 50.28 -66.30 33.01
C ALA A 182 50.37 -67.75 32.49
N VAL A 183 51.29 -67.89 31.54
CA VAL A 183 51.87 -69.11 30.99
C VAL A 183 52.46 -69.98 32.11
N ARG A 184 52.02 -71.24 32.23
CA ARG A 184 52.81 -72.48 32.12
C ARG A 184 52.03 -73.71 32.58
#